data_AF-A0A920GCW2-F1
#
_entry.id   AF-A0A920GCW2-F1
#
_cell.length_a   1.000
_cell.length_b   1.000
_cell.length_c   1.000
_cell.angle_alpha   90.00
_cell.angle_beta   90.00
_cell.angle_gamma   90.00
#
_symmetry.space_group_name_H-M   'P 1'
#
loop_
_entity.id
_entity.type
_entity.pdbx_description
1 polymer ?
#
loop_
_entity_poly.entity_id
_entity_poly.type
_entity_poly.pdbx_seq_one_letter_code
_entity_poly.pdbx_strand_id
1 'polypeptide(L)'
;MPGKVNPVIPEAVAMASADVIGNDVTISVAAQSGNFQLNVMLPVIAITSKSINLLAGAFKCIIKNTISNLKLIKESRTFIVQKSNISNSVKSNYWI
;
A
#
# COMPACT_ATOMS: atom_id res chain seq x y z
N MET A 1 23.32 -6.12 14.93
CA MET A 1 23.70 -4.75 15.37
C MET A 1 22.94 -4.45 16.64
N PRO A 2 23.59 -4.43 17.82
CA PRO A 2 22.92 -4.11 19.08
C PRO A 2 22.21 -2.76 18.99
N GLY A 3 20.94 -2.69 19.39
CA GLY A 3 20.14 -1.45 19.37
C GLY A 3 19.47 -1.07 18.04
N LYS A 4 19.66 -1.83 16.95
CA LYS A 4 18.98 -1.56 15.67
C LYS A 4 17.52 -2.01 15.70
N VAL A 5 16.58 -1.07 15.52
CA VAL A 5 15.15 -1.33 15.40
C VAL A 5 14.71 -1.07 13.95
N ASN A 6 14.10 -2.07 13.32
CA ASN A 6 13.61 -2.00 11.94
C ASN A 6 12.08 -1.86 11.90
N PRO A 7 11.50 -1.22 10.86
CA PRO A 7 10.06 -1.09 10.68
C PRO A 7 9.44 -2.39 10.11
N VAL A 8 9.59 -3.50 10.84
CA VAL A 8 9.22 -4.85 10.35
C VAL A 8 7.73 -5.02 10.02
N ILE A 9 6.84 -4.27 10.68
CA ILE A 9 5.40 -4.33 10.39
C ILE A 9 5.07 -3.63 9.07
N PRO A 10 5.51 -2.37 8.81
CA PRO A 10 5.45 -1.79 7.47
C PRO A 10 6.09 -2.64 6.37
N GLU A 11 7.24 -3.28 6.64
CA GLU A 11 7.88 -4.20 5.69
C GLU A 11 6.99 -5.40 5.36
N ALA A 12 6.34 -6.00 6.37
CA ALA A 12 5.39 -7.09 6.16
C ALA A 12 4.16 -6.66 5.35
N VAL A 13 3.65 -5.44 5.57
CA VAL A 13 2.54 -4.90 4.76
C VAL A 13 2.98 -4.67 3.32
N ALA A 14 4.20 -4.18 3.09
CA ALA A 14 4.71 -4.01 1.73
C ALA A 14 4.79 -5.34 0.97
N MET A 15 5.25 -6.41 1.65
CA MET A 15 5.26 -7.76 1.07
C MET A 15 3.83 -8.26 0.77
N ALA A 16 2.88 -8.08 1.70
CA ALA A 16 1.49 -8.46 1.48
C ALA A 16 0.87 -7.70 0.28
N SER A 17 1.16 -6.41 0.14
CA SER A 17 0.70 -5.61 -1.00
C SER A 17 1.29 -6.09 -2.31
N ALA A 18 2.57 -6.46 -2.36
CA ALA A 18 3.21 -7.00 -3.55
C ALA A 18 2.55 -8.32 -4.00
N ASP A 19 2.24 -9.21 -3.06
CA ASP A 19 1.51 -10.46 -3.33
C ASP A 19 0.10 -10.18 -3.90
N VAL A 20 -0.66 -9.27 -3.27
CA VAL A 20 -1.99 -8.86 -3.77
C VAL A 20 -1.92 -8.30 -5.20
N ILE A 21 -0.88 -7.51 -5.53
CA ILE A 21 -0.68 -6.97 -6.89
C ILE A 21 -0.42 -8.12 -7.88
N GLY A 22 0.43 -9.09 -7.55
CA GLY A 22 0.66 -10.25 -8.42
C GLY A 22 -0.60 -11.10 -8.63
N ASN A 23 -1.41 -11.20 -7.58
CA ASN A 23 -2.70 -11.89 -7.61
C ASN A 23 -3.73 -11.17 -8.50
N ASP A 24 -3.74 -9.84 -8.53
CA ASP A 24 -4.56 -9.06 -9.46
C ASP A 24 -4.20 -9.32 -10.93
N VAL A 25 -2.90 -9.41 -11.25
CA VAL A 25 -2.44 -9.80 -12.59
C VAL A 25 -2.89 -11.22 -12.95
N THR A 26 -2.80 -12.15 -12.00
CA THR A 26 -3.28 -13.53 -12.19
C THR A 26 -4.78 -13.58 -12.47
N ILE A 27 -5.58 -12.81 -11.73
CA ILE A 27 -7.03 -12.67 -11.95
C ILE A 27 -7.29 -12.05 -13.33
N SER A 28 -6.54 -11.03 -13.72
CA SER A 28 -6.70 -10.36 -15.03
C SER A 28 -6.51 -11.35 -16.19
N VAL A 29 -5.46 -12.17 -16.15
CA VAL A 29 -5.19 -13.21 -17.16
C VAL A 29 -6.30 -14.27 -17.16
N ALA A 30 -6.73 -14.73 -15.98
CA ALA A 30 -7.80 -15.71 -15.85
C ALA A 30 -9.15 -15.18 -16.36
N ALA A 31 -9.47 -13.91 -16.06
CA ALA A 31 -10.71 -13.26 -16.48
C ALA A 31 -10.79 -13.09 -18.00
N GLN A 32 -9.66 -12.79 -18.66
CA GLN A 32 -9.59 -12.70 -20.13
C GLN A 32 -9.76 -14.05 -20.83
N SER A 33 -9.46 -15.16 -20.16
CA SER A 33 -9.43 -16.51 -20.74
C SER A 33 -10.82 -17.17 -20.94
N GLY A 34 -11.87 -16.36 -21.14
CA GLY A 34 -13.21 -16.86 -21.48
C GLY A 34 -13.24 -17.50 -22.86
N ASN A 35 -13.88 -18.67 -23.02
CA ASN A 35 -14.01 -19.34 -24.30
C ASN A 35 -15.48 -19.64 -24.60
N PHE A 36 -16.03 -18.96 -25.62
CA PHE A 36 -17.44 -19.00 -26.00
C PHE A 36 -18.38 -18.71 -24.80
N GLN A 37 -19.15 -19.70 -24.35
CA GLN A 37 -20.20 -19.51 -23.34
C GLN A 37 -19.69 -19.53 -21.90
N LEU A 38 -18.44 -19.95 -21.64
CA LEU A 38 -17.96 -20.14 -20.27
C LEU A 38 -16.47 -19.81 -20.10
N ASN A 39 -16.13 -19.30 -18.93
CA ASN A 39 -14.74 -19.18 -18.48
C ASN A 39 -14.37 -20.40 -17.62
N VAL A 40 -13.36 -21.17 -18.05
CA VAL A 40 -12.88 -22.37 -17.33
C VAL A 40 -11.83 -22.06 -16.25
N MET A 41 -11.33 -20.82 -16.20
CA MET A 41 -10.35 -20.35 -15.21
C MET A 41 -10.99 -19.85 -13.92
N LEU A 42 -12.31 -19.98 -13.74
CA LEU A 42 -13.02 -19.59 -12.52
C LEU A 42 -12.40 -20.17 -11.22
N PRO A 43 -11.89 -21.43 -11.19
CA PRO A 43 -11.21 -21.95 -10.01
C PRO A 43 -9.94 -21.17 -9.63
N VAL A 44 -9.18 -20.68 -10.62
CA VAL A 44 -7.99 -19.85 -10.38
C VAL A 44 -8.40 -18.53 -9.76
N ILE A 45 -9.42 -17.85 -10.32
CA ILE A 45 -9.95 -16.59 -9.77
C ILE A 45 -10.39 -16.78 -8.31
N ALA A 46 -11.08 -17.89 -8.00
CA ALA A 46 -11.58 -18.18 -6.66
C ALA A 46 -10.44 -18.37 -5.64
N ILE A 47 -9.39 -19.11 -5.98
CA ILE A 47 -8.24 -19.34 -5.08
C ILE A 47 -7.47 -18.04 -4.85
N THR A 48 -7.21 -17.29 -5.92
CA THR A 48 -6.45 -16.03 -5.88
C THR A 48 -7.18 -14.92 -5.12
N SER A 49 -8.52 -14.99 -5.05
CA SER A 49 -9.35 -14.08 -4.24
C SER A 49 -9.09 -14.18 -2.73
N LYS A 50 -8.37 -15.22 -2.26
CA LYS A 50 -7.87 -15.30 -0.87
C LYS A 50 -6.98 -14.11 -0.47
N SER A 51 -6.45 -13.37 -1.45
CA SER A 51 -5.77 -12.08 -1.27
C SER A 51 -6.50 -11.10 -0.34
N ILE A 52 -7.84 -11.14 -0.32
CA ILE A 52 -8.67 -10.32 0.58
C ILE A 52 -8.32 -10.60 2.05
N ASN A 53 -8.15 -11.86 2.43
CA ASN A 53 -7.82 -12.24 3.81
C ASN A 53 -6.40 -11.82 4.19
N LEU A 54 -5.45 -11.94 3.26
CA LEU A 54 -4.07 -11.49 3.46
C LEU A 54 -4.04 -9.98 3.72
N LEU A 55 -4.69 -9.19 2.86
CA LEU A 55 -4.71 -7.74 2.97
C LEU A 55 -5.47 -7.27 4.22
N ALA A 56 -6.61 -7.88 4.54
CA ALA A 56 -7.36 -7.59 5.75
C ALA A 56 -6.54 -7.89 7.02
N GLY A 57 -5.79 -8.99 7.04
CA GLY A 57 -4.87 -9.32 8.12
C GLY A 57 -3.73 -8.31 8.26
N ALA A 58 -3.13 -7.91 7.14
CA ALA A 58 -2.07 -6.90 7.09
C ALA A 58 -2.55 -5.55 7.64
N PHE A 59 -3.75 -5.09 7.24
CA PHE A 59 -4.35 -3.86 7.77
C PHE A 59 -4.61 -3.93 9.28
N LYS A 60 -5.18 -5.04 9.77
CA LYS A 60 -5.38 -5.21 11.22
C LYS A 60 -4.06 -5.16 11.99
N CYS A 61 -3.01 -5.78 11.45
CA CYS A 61 -1.69 -5.81 12.05
C CYS A 61 -1.04 -4.42 12.13
N ILE A 62 -1.01 -3.67 11.02
CA ILE A 62 -0.38 -2.35 10.99
C ILE A 62 -1.13 -1.31 11.83
N ILE A 63 -2.47 -1.36 11.85
CA ILE A 63 -3.27 -0.48 12.70
C ILE A 63 -2.91 -0.70 14.16
N LYS A 64 -3.03 -1.95 14.63
CA LYS A 64 -2.80 -2.30 16.03
C LYS A 64 -1.37 -2.07 16.49
N ASN A 65 -0.39 -2.49 15.68
CA ASN A 65 1.00 -2.60 16.13
C ASN A 65 1.88 -1.41 15.71
N THR A 66 1.44 -0.58 14.76
CA THR A 66 2.22 0.56 14.26
C THR A 66 1.45 1.86 14.41
N ILE A 67 0.31 2.00 13.73
CA ILE A 67 -0.40 3.28 13.59
C ILE A 67 -0.92 3.78 14.94
N SER A 68 -1.55 2.91 15.73
CA SER A 68 -2.08 3.29 17.05
C SER A 68 -1.01 3.77 18.05
N ASN A 69 0.26 3.44 17.81
CA ASN A 69 1.38 3.79 18.70
C ASN A 69 2.31 4.85 18.11
N LEU A 70 1.94 5.47 16.98
CA LEU A 70 2.76 6.50 16.34
C LEU A 70 2.93 7.71 17.27
N LYS A 71 4.18 8.06 17.57
CA LYS A 71 4.55 9.26 18.30
C LYS A 71 5.35 10.17 17.39
N LEU A 72 4.94 11.44 17.35
CA LEU A 72 5.68 12.46 16.62
C LEU A 72 6.91 12.89 17.43
N ILE A 73 8.07 12.92 16.76
CA ILE A 73 9.30 13.46 17.34
C ILE A 73 9.30 14.98 17.12
N LYS A 74 9.17 15.76 18.20
CA LYS A 74 9.02 17.23 18.16
C LYS A 74 10.21 17.97 17.55
N GLU A 75 11.40 17.35 17.57
CA GLU A 75 12.66 17.91 17.08
C GLU A 75 12.88 17.67 15.58
N SER A 76 12.25 16.65 14.98
CA SER A 76 12.29 16.36 13.54
C SER A 76 11.34 17.25 12.73
N ARG A 77 11.12 18.50 13.17
CA ARG A 77 10.53 19.57 12.36
C ARG A 77 11.56 20.08 11.34
N THR A 78 12.17 19.19 10.57
CA THR A 78 13.13 19.56 9.51
C THR A 78 12.43 20.19 8.30
N PHE A 79 11.11 20.01 8.20
CA PHE A 79 10.28 20.78 7.28
C PHE A 79 9.48 21.80 8.09
N ILE A 80 10.13 22.89 8.50
CA ILE A 80 9.38 24.13 8.67
C ILE A 80 8.80 24.42 7.30
N VAL A 81 7.51 24.14 7.13
CA VAL A 81 6.76 24.65 5.99
C VAL A 81 6.83 26.16 6.09
N GLN A 82 7.83 26.75 5.44
CA GLN A 82 7.94 28.19 5.35
C GLN A 82 6.73 28.66 4.55
N LYS A 83 5.81 29.35 5.21
CA LYS A 83 4.58 29.87 4.59
C LYS A 83 4.91 30.72 3.35
N SER A 84 6.09 31.36 3.34
CA SER A 84 6.67 32.06 2.19
C SER A 84 6.89 31.17 0.97
N ASN A 85 7.41 29.94 1.12
CA ASN A 85 7.67 29.02 0.02
C ASN A 85 6.38 28.48 -0.61
N ILE A 86 5.36 28.24 0.21
CA ILE A 86 4.01 27.94 -0.28
C ILE A 86 3.43 29.13 -1.03
N SER A 87 3.49 30.34 -0.44
CA SER A 87 2.94 31.53 -1.10
C SER A 87 3.66 31.87 -2.40
N ASN A 88 4.96 31.61 -2.51
CA ASN A 88 5.72 31.83 -3.74
C ASN A 88 5.39 30.77 -4.79
N SER A 89 5.20 29.50 -4.42
CA SER A 89 4.73 28.47 -5.36
C SER A 89 3.32 28.73 -5.87
N VAL A 90 2.41 29.21 -5.01
CA VAL A 90 1.03 29.56 -5.38
C VAL A 90 0.98 30.84 -6.22
N LYS A 91 1.90 31.79 -6.02
CA LYS A 91 2.02 33.01 -6.84
C LYS A 91 2.79 32.79 -8.15
N SER A 92 3.66 31.78 -8.21
CA SER A 92 4.40 31.36 -9.40
C SER A 92 3.51 30.58 -10.38
N ASN A 93 2.27 31.05 -10.58
CA ASN A 93 1.44 30.66 -11.72
C ASN A 93 2.17 31.07 -13.00
N TYR A 94 3.04 30.19 -13.51
CA TYR A 94 3.43 30.14 -14.92
C TYR A 94 2.29 29.52 -15.75
N TRP A 95 1.08 30.04 -15.56
CA TRP A 95 -0.06 29.83 -16.43
C TRP A 95 -0.87 31.13 -16.41
N ILE A 96 -0.75 31.87 -17.52
CA ILE A 96 -1.20 33.25 -17.83
C ILE A 96 -0.16 34.32 -17.55
#